data_AF-A0A1G9UR97-F1
#
_entry.id   AF-A0A1G9UR97-F1
#
_cell.length_a   1.000
_cell.length_b   1.000
_cell.length_c   1.000
_cell.angle_alpha   90.00
_cell.angle_beta   90.00
_cell.angle_gamma   90.00
#
_symmetry.space_group_name_H-M   'P 1'
#
loop_
_entity.id
_entity.type
_entity.pdbx_description
1 polymer ?
#
loop_
_entity_poly.entity_id
_entity_poly.type
_entity_poly.pdbx_seq_one_letter_code
_entity_poly.pdbx_strand_id
1 'polypeptide(L)' 'MDTRPPISSMVMNDVFKPHGLSASKLRQDRILDEAKHTADPVHLMRVFGIGARTAMKYVYAVHPERRSALPR' A
#
# COMPACT_ATOMS: atom_id res chain seq x y z
N MET A 1 -2.40 7.89 25.37
CA MET A 1 -2.47 8.80 24.21
C MET A 1 -1.07 9.34 24.00
N ASP A 2 -0.48 9.18 22.81
CA ASP A 2 0.86 9.72 22.51
C ASP A 2 0.78 11.25 22.58
N THR A 3 1.53 11.85 23.50
CA THR A 3 1.41 13.28 23.87
C THR A 3 2.34 14.18 23.06
N ARG A 4 3.10 13.62 22.13
CA ARG A 4 4.05 14.38 21.31
C ARG A 4 3.32 15.13 20.19
N PRO A 5 3.79 16.34 19.85
CA PRO A 5 3.20 17.10 18.75
C PRO A 5 3.37 16.32 17.44
N PRO A 6 2.37 16.38 16.52
CA PRO A 6 2.50 15.77 15.20
C PRO A 6 3.73 16.29 14.47
N ILE A 7 4.48 15.39 13.81
CA ILE A 7 5.59 15.77 12.95
C ILE A 7 5.04 16.31 11.63
N SER A 8 5.63 17.40 11.14
CA SER A 8 5.28 17.98 9.84
C SER A 8 5.55 16.98 8.70
N SER A 9 4.68 16.98 7.69
CA SER A 9 4.88 16.20 6.45
C SER A 9 6.17 16.58 5.72
N MET A 10 6.63 17.83 5.87
CA MET A 10 7.91 18.29 5.31
C MET A 10 9.10 17.51 5.89
N VAL A 11 9.12 17.29 7.20
CA VAL A 11 10.18 16.53 7.88
C VAL A 11 10.24 15.10 7.35
N MET A 12 9.08 14.46 7.14
CA MET A 12 9.05 13.12 6.54
C MET A 12 9.63 13.12 5.13
N ASN A 13 9.32 14.13 4.30
CA ASN A 13 9.90 14.22 2.96
C ASN A 13 11.44 14.38 3.01
N ASP A 14 11.95 15.21 3.91
CA ASP A 14 13.38 15.45 4.05
C ASP A 14 14.15 14.20 4.53
N VAL A 15 13.51 13.34 5.32
CA VAL A 15 14.10 12.05 5.73
C VAL A 15 14.25 11.08 4.56
N PHE A 16 13.28 11.01 3.64
CA PHE A 16 13.31 10.04 2.53
C PHE A 16 14.04 10.53 1.28
N LYS A 17 14.10 11.85 1.07
CA LYS A 17 14.70 12.48 -0.13
C LYS A 17 16.16 12.09 -0.37
N PRO A 18 17.07 12.01 0.62
CA PRO A 18 18.44 11.57 0.41
C PRO A 18 18.56 10.15 -0.16
N HIS A 19 17.56 9.31 0.08
CA HIS A 19 17.51 7.94 -0.42
C HIS A 19 16.79 7.83 -1.78
N GLY A 20 16.36 8.94 -2.38
CA GLY A 20 15.57 8.93 -3.62
C GLY A 20 14.16 8.34 -3.44
N LEU A 21 13.69 8.23 -2.19
CA LEU A 21 12.41 7.61 -1.83
C LEU A 21 11.38 8.65 -1.41
N SER A 22 10.12 8.23 -1.38
CA SER A 22 9.05 8.98 -0.72
C SER A 22 8.30 8.05 0.22
N ALA A 23 7.70 8.61 1.28
CA ALA A 23 6.86 7.84 2.21
C ALA A 23 5.73 7.10 1.49
N SER A 24 5.17 7.72 0.44
CA SER A 24 4.15 7.10 -0.40
C SER A 24 4.68 5.86 -1.13
N LYS A 25 5.88 5.92 -1.73
CA LYS A 25 6.50 4.75 -2.39
C LYS A 25 6.74 3.61 -1.42
N LEU A 26 7.30 3.88 -0.24
CA LEU A 26 7.49 2.85 0.79
C LEU A 26 6.18 2.19 1.21
N ARG A 27 5.12 3.00 1.34
CA ARG A 27 3.78 2.48 1.61
C ARG A 27 3.26 1.59 0.48
N GLN A 28 3.45 1.99 -0.78
CA GLN A 28 3.07 1.17 -1.94
C GLN A 28 3.84 -0.15 -1.97
N ASP A 29 5.15 -0.11 -1.71
CA ASP A 29 6.02 -1.29 -1.65
C ASP A 29 5.53 -2.26 -0.57
N ARG A 30 5.20 -1.75 0.62
CA ARG A 30 4.67 -2.59 1.71
C ARG A 30 3.31 -3.21 1.37
N ILE A 31 2.42 -2.49 0.67
CA ILE A 31 1.13 -3.05 0.23
C ILE A 31 1.35 -4.14 -0.82
N LEU A 32 2.26 -3.92 -1.79
CA LEU A 32 2.63 -4.92 -2.79
C LEU A 32 3.22 -6.17 -2.16
N ASP A 33 4.12 -6.00 -1.19
CA ASP A 33 4.71 -7.11 -0.44
C ASP A 33 3.65 -7.93 0.30
N GLU A 34 2.75 -7.28 1.03
CA GLU A 34 1.66 -7.97 1.74
C GLU A 34 0.71 -8.72 0.77
N ALA A 35 0.44 -8.12 -0.40
CA ALA A 35 -0.39 -8.74 -1.43
C ALA A 35 0.24 -10.02 -1.99
N LYS A 36 1.58 -10.09 -2.10
CA LYS A 36 2.28 -11.32 -2.51
C LYS A 36 2.05 -12.47 -1.54
N HIS A 37 2.01 -12.17 -0.24
CA HIS A 37 1.88 -13.18 0.82
C HIS A 37 0.44 -13.68 0.99
N THR A 38 -0.55 -12.80 0.91
CA THR A 38 -1.95 -13.14 1.28
C THR A 38 -2.88 -13.29 0.09
N ALA A 39 -2.66 -12.52 -0.99
CA ALA A 39 -3.56 -12.38 -2.13
C ALA A 39 -5.04 -12.05 -1.77
N ASP A 40 -5.30 -11.58 -0.54
CA ASP A 40 -6.64 -11.29 -0.04
C ASP A 40 -6.88 -9.77 0.01
N PRO A 41 -7.77 -9.23 -0.85
CA PRO A 41 -8.06 -7.80 -0.84
C PRO A 41 -8.72 -7.33 0.47
N VAL A 42 -9.47 -8.17 1.19
CA VAL A 42 -10.10 -7.77 2.46
C VAL A 42 -9.03 -7.59 3.55
N HIS A 43 -8.01 -8.45 3.57
CA HIS A 43 -6.85 -8.28 4.44
C HIS A 43 -6.12 -6.95 4.19
N LEU A 44 -5.85 -6.62 2.91
CA LEU A 44 -5.18 -5.35 2.57
C LEU A 44 -6.01 -4.13 2.99
N MET A 45 -7.34 -4.20 2.85
CA MET A 45 -8.24 -3.13 3.31
C MET A 45 -8.11 -2.91 4.83
N ARG A 46 -8.05 -3.99 5.62
CA ARG A 46 -7.94 -3.92 7.08
C ARG A 46 -6.58 -3.39 7.54
N VAL A 47 -5.49 -3.90 6.99
CA VAL A 47 -4.13 -3.53 7.41
C VAL A 47 -3.76 -2.12 6.98
N PHE A 48 -4.16 -1.71 5.77
CA PHE A 48 -3.73 -0.44 5.20
C PHE A 48 -4.81 0.63 5.17
N GLY A 49 -6.07 0.33 5.45
CA GLY A 49 -7.15 1.33 5.37
C GLY A 49 -7.39 1.84 3.95
N ILE A 50 -7.22 0.97 2.95
CA ILE A 50 -7.46 1.27 1.53
C ILE A 50 -8.84 0.77 1.10
N GLY A 51 -9.42 1.37 0.06
CA GLY A 51 -10.70 0.92 -0.51
C GLY A 51 -10.56 -0.33 -1.36
N ALA A 52 -11.68 -1.04 -1.57
CA ALA A 52 -11.75 -2.32 -2.29
C ALA A 52 -11.12 -2.26 -3.70
N ARG A 53 -11.40 -1.20 -4.47
CA ARG A 53 -10.81 -1.00 -5.82
C ARG A 53 -9.29 -0.96 -5.78
N THR A 54 -8.73 -0.27 -4.79
CA THR A 54 -7.27 -0.15 -4.61
C THR A 54 -6.69 -1.48 -4.14
N ALA A 55 -7.34 -2.17 -3.19
CA ALA A 55 -6.90 -3.49 -2.73
C ALA A 55 -6.87 -4.51 -3.87
N MET A 56 -7.93 -4.59 -4.67
CA MET A 56 -7.98 -5.45 -5.86
C MET A 56 -6.89 -5.09 -6.88
N LYS A 57 -6.61 -3.79 -7.11
CA LYS A 57 -5.52 -3.36 -8.00
C LYS A 57 -4.17 -3.93 -7.55
N TYR A 58 -3.88 -3.91 -6.25
CA TYR A 58 -2.65 -4.48 -5.73
C TYR A 58 -2.62 -6.00 -5.86
N VAL A 59 -3.71 -6.70 -5.53
CA VAL A 59 -3.80 -8.15 -5.73
C VAL A 59 -3.58 -8.52 -7.20
N TYR A 60 -4.19 -7.83 -8.15
CA TYR A 60 -4.00 -8.12 -9.59
C TYR A 60 -2.62 -7.75 -10.12
N ALA A 61 -1.93 -6.81 -9.48
CA ALA A 61 -0.56 -6.46 -9.88
C ALA A 61 0.44 -7.57 -9.55
N VAL A 62 0.21 -8.33 -8.47
CA VAL A 62 1.08 -9.44 -8.05
C VAL A 62 0.57 -10.82 -8.47
N HIS A 63 -0.76 -10.96 -8.67
CA HIS A 63 -1.45 -12.20 -9.06
C HIS A 63 -2.37 -11.93 -10.27
N PRO A 64 -1.80 -11.75 -11.49
CA PRO A 64 -2.58 -11.40 -12.68
C PRO A 64 -3.64 -12.43 -13.06
N GLU A 65 -3.42 -13.71 -12.74
CA GLU A 65 -4.35 -14.81 -12.97
C GLU A 65 -5.66 -14.66 -12.19
N ARG A 66 -5.62 -13.98 -11.04
CA ARG A 66 -6.82 -13.68 -10.23
C ARG A 66 -7.70 -12.59 -10.81
N ARG A 67 -7.23 -11.90 -11.86
CA ARG A 67 -8.02 -10.90 -12.57
C ARG A 67 -9.18 -11.52 -13.36
N SER A 68 -9.31 -12.85 -13.35
CA SER A 68 -10.35 -13.69 -13.96
C SER A 68 -11.20 -12.94 -14.99
N ALA A 69 -10.86 -13.16 -16.26
CA ALA A 69 -11.62 -12.69 -17.40
C ALA A 69 -13.09 -13.10 -17.24
N LEU A 70 -13.94 -12.16 -16.84
CA LEU A 70 -15.37 -12.29 -17.03
C LEU A 70 -15.58 -12.63 -18.52
N PRO A 71 -16.28 -13.71 -18.87
CA PRO A 71 -16.79 -13.86 -20.22
C PRO A 71 -17.60 -12.60 -20.50
N ARG A 72 -17.25 -11.92 -21.59
CA ARG A 72 -18.02 -10.77 -22.07
C ARG A 72 -19.42 -11.21 -22.48
#